data_AF-A0A367LTZ1-F1
#
_entry.id   AF-A0A367LTZ1-F1
#
_cell.length_a   1.000
_cell.length_b   1.000
_cell.length_c   1.000
_cell.angle_alpha   90.00
_cell.angle_beta   90.00
_cell.angle_gamma   90.00
#
_symmetry.space_group_name_H-M   'P 1'
#
loop_
_entity.id
_entity.type
_entity.pdbx_description
1 polymer ?
#
loop_
_entity_poly.entity_id
_entity_poly.type
_entity_poly.pdbx_seq_one_letter_code
_entity_poly.pdbx_strand_id
1 'polypeptide(L)'
;EVDAQRARVWSGTQNPHDLRNDLARLLQRETGDIEVIRMEAAGCYGRNGADDVSADAVLLAQAVGRPVRVQLMREQEHGWEPKGTAQLIE
;
A
#
# COMPACT_ATOMS: atom_id res chain seq x y z
N GLU A 1 3.57 8.42 7.03
CA GLU A 1 4.53 9.49 7.33
C GLU A 1 5.95 8.96 7.20
N VAL A 2 6.89 9.81 6.78
CA VAL A 2 8.26 9.41 6.49
C VAL A 2 9.19 10.49 7.01
N ASP A 3 10.17 10.08 7.81
CA ASP A 3 11.29 10.93 8.25
C ASP A 3 12.63 10.31 7.79
N ALA A 4 13.76 10.87 8.26
CA ALA A 4 15.09 10.42 7.88
C ALA A 4 15.42 8.98 8.30
N GLN A 5 14.77 8.45 9.35
CA GLN A 5 15.09 7.17 9.99
C GLN A 5 13.97 6.15 9.83
N ARG A 6 12.70 6.57 9.81
CA ARG A 6 11.54 5.67 9.78
C ARG A 6 10.50 6.05 8.75
N ALA A 7 9.73 5.04 8.33
CA ALA A 7 8.49 5.19 7.59
C ALA A 7 7.37 4.42 8.31
N ARG A 8 6.30 5.13 8.67
CA ARG A 8 5.08 4.54 9.24
C ARG A 8 3.93 4.69 8.25
N VAL A 9 3.28 3.59 7.92
CA VAL A 9 2.13 3.57 7.01
C VAL A 9 0.93 2.89 7.67
N TRP A 10 -0.22 3.54 7.61
CA TRP A 10 -1.50 2.95 8.02
C TRP A 10 -2.16 2.38 6.79
N SER A 11 -2.36 1.07 6.78
CA SER A 11 -2.84 0.39 5.58
C SER A 11 -3.94 -0.62 5.89
N GLY A 12 -4.93 -0.67 5.01
CA GLY A 12 -5.96 -1.72 4.98
C GLY A 12 -5.48 -3.02 4.34
N THR A 13 -4.19 -3.16 4.04
CA THR A 13 -3.62 -4.35 3.41
C THR A 13 -3.98 -5.65 4.14
N GLN A 14 -4.20 -6.71 3.36
CA GLN A 14 -4.31 -8.06 3.89
C GLN A 14 -2.95 -8.68 4.24
N ASN A 15 -1.84 -8.11 3.74
CA ASN A 15 -0.52 -8.70 3.84
C ASN A 15 0.54 -7.70 4.34
N PRO A 16 0.49 -7.30 5.62
CA PRO A 16 1.35 -6.25 6.16
C PRO A 16 2.84 -6.60 6.16
N HIS A 17 3.20 -7.88 6.24
CA HIS A 17 4.59 -8.31 6.26
C HIS A 17 5.24 -8.22 4.87
N ASP A 18 4.54 -8.65 3.82
CA ASP A 18 5.05 -8.51 2.45
C ASP A 18 5.05 -7.05 2.03
N LEU A 19 4.00 -6.28 2.36
CA LEU A 19 4.00 -4.84 2.14
C LEU A 19 5.20 -4.17 2.81
N ARG A 20 5.55 -4.55 4.05
CA ARG A 20 6.74 -4.00 4.73
C ARG A 20 8.03 -4.27 3.94
N ASN A 21 8.19 -5.47 3.40
CA ASN A 21 9.36 -5.83 2.60
C ASN A 21 9.42 -5.03 1.29
N ASP A 22 8.28 -4.85 0.63
CA ASP A 22 8.19 -4.10 -0.62
C ASP A 22 8.43 -2.60 -0.42
N LEU A 23 7.91 -2.02 0.67
CA LEU A 23 8.18 -0.62 1.02
C LEU A 23 9.65 -0.39 1.43
N ALA A 24 10.27 -1.36 2.11
CA ALA A 24 11.71 -1.29 2.42
C ALA A 24 12.55 -1.24 1.13
N ARG A 25 12.22 -2.10 0.16
CA ARG A 25 12.86 -2.10 -1.18
C ARG A 25 12.61 -0.78 -1.90
N LEU A 26 11.37 -0.29 -1.91
CA LEU A 26 10.96 0.93 -2.60
C LEU A 26 11.70 2.17 -2.06
N LEU A 27 11.82 2.27 -0.73
CA LEU A 27 12.47 3.39 -0.06
C LEU A 27 13.99 3.22 0.10
N GLN A 28 14.55 2.09 -0.34
CA GLN A 28 15.96 1.72 -0.15
C GLN A 28 16.38 1.77 1.33
N ARG A 29 15.56 1.18 2.21
CA ARG A 29 15.77 1.11 3.67
C ARG A 29 15.77 -0.32 4.17
N GLU A 30 16.19 -0.51 5.41
CA GLU A 30 16.04 -1.79 6.07
C GLU A 30 14.58 -2.02 6.47
N THR A 31 14.14 -3.28 6.54
CA THR A 31 12.77 -3.60 6.97
C THR A 31 12.47 -3.16 8.41
N GLY A 32 13.49 -2.96 9.24
CA GLY A 32 13.36 -2.45 10.61
C GLY A 32 12.99 -0.96 10.66
N ASP A 33 13.21 -0.22 9.58
CA ASP A 33 12.88 1.19 9.45
C ASP A 33 11.42 1.40 9.02
N ILE A 34 10.73 0.32 8.64
CA ILE A 34 9.37 0.35 8.09
C ILE A 34 8.39 -0.29 9.07
N GLU A 35 7.38 0.48 9.45
CA GLU A 35 6.26 0.01 10.28
C GLU A 35 4.96 0.10 9.48
N VAL A 36 4.33 -1.05 9.26
CA VAL A 36 3.00 -1.15 8.65
C VAL A 36 1.99 -1.34 9.77
N ILE A 37 1.19 -0.30 10.02
CA ILE A 37 0.11 -0.31 11.00
C ILE A 37 -1.14 -0.78 10.29
N ARG A 38 -1.55 -2.03 10.55
CA ARG A 38 -2.75 -2.61 9.95
C ARG A 38 -3.99 -1.90 10.49
N MET A 39 -4.81 -1.40 9.57
CA MET A 39 -6.13 -0.86 9.86
C MET A 39 -7.22 -1.88 9.53
N GLU A 40 -8.32 -1.85 10.27
CA GLU A 40 -9.54 -2.51 9.84
C GLU A 40 -10.02 -1.85 8.54
N ALA A 41 -10.35 -2.66 7.54
CA ALA A 41 -10.75 -2.20 6.22
C ALA A 41 -11.95 -3.03 5.73
N ALA A 42 -12.74 -2.45 4.83
CA ALA A 42 -13.76 -3.20 4.11
C ALA A 42 -13.06 -4.28 3.27
N GLY A 43 -13.42 -5.55 3.47
CA GLY A 43 -12.71 -6.68 2.88
C GLY A 43 -12.60 -6.62 1.35
N CYS A 44 -11.55 -7.23 0.80
CA CYS A 44 -11.20 -7.19 -0.62
C CYS A 44 -11.20 -8.54 -1.35
N TYR A 45 -11.42 -9.67 -0.65
CA TYR A 45 -11.55 -11.01 -1.24
C TYR A 45 -10.37 -11.44 -2.15
N GLY A 46 -9.17 -10.96 -1.83
CA GLY A 46 -7.98 -11.05 -2.67
C GLY A 46 -7.17 -9.76 -2.52
N ARG A 47 -6.22 -9.49 -3.41
CA ARG A 47 -5.53 -8.19 -3.40
C ARG A 47 -6.44 -7.10 -3.96
N ASN A 48 -6.47 -5.93 -3.33
CA ASN A 48 -6.99 -4.68 -3.91
C ASN A 48 -5.88 -3.63 -3.98
N GLY A 49 -6.25 -2.38 -4.27
CA GLY A 49 -5.31 -1.26 -4.38
C GLY A 49 -4.65 -0.80 -3.07
N ALA A 50 -4.87 -1.47 -1.92
CA ALA A 50 -4.36 -1.02 -0.62
C ALA A 50 -2.82 -0.97 -0.55
N ASP A 51 -2.15 -1.95 -1.15
CA ASP A 51 -0.68 -1.99 -1.19
C ASP A 51 -0.13 -0.87 -2.09
N ASP A 52 -0.80 -0.62 -3.21
CA ASP A 52 -0.39 0.37 -4.21
C ASP A 52 -0.52 1.80 -3.64
N VAL A 53 -1.65 2.14 -3.01
CA VAL A 53 -1.79 3.44 -2.33
C VAL A 53 -0.89 3.60 -1.10
N SER A 54 -0.47 2.48 -0.49
CA SER A 54 0.50 2.53 0.61
C SER A 54 1.88 2.92 0.10
N ALA A 55 2.29 2.41 -1.07
CA ALA A 55 3.51 2.82 -1.76
C ALA A 55 3.46 4.29 -2.17
N ASP A 56 2.36 4.72 -2.80
CA ASP A 56 2.17 6.12 -3.18
C ASP A 56 2.23 7.05 -1.97
N ALA A 57 1.57 6.68 -0.87
CA ALA A 57 1.53 7.48 0.34
C ALA A 57 2.92 7.70 0.95
N VAL A 58 3.79 6.67 0.96
CA VAL A 58 5.15 6.83 1.50
C VAL A 58 6.04 7.67 0.59
N LEU A 59 5.96 7.50 -0.74
CA LEU A 59 6.73 8.31 -1.70
C LEU A 59 6.30 9.77 -1.66
N LEU A 60 5.00 10.04 -1.64
CA LEU A 60 4.47 11.39 -1.52
C LEU A 60 4.84 12.01 -0.17
N ALA A 61 4.70 11.27 0.93
CA ALA A 61 5.08 11.77 2.26
C ALA A 61 6.57 12.13 2.34
N GLN A 62 7.44 11.32 1.72
CA GLN A 62 8.87 11.61 1.61
C GLN A 62 9.12 12.89 0.81
N ALA A 63 8.47 13.03 -0.35
CA ALA A 63 8.65 14.18 -1.24
C ALA A 63 8.19 15.50 -0.61
N VAL A 64 7.10 15.48 0.15
CA VAL A 64 6.50 16.70 0.74
C VAL A 64 6.93 16.96 2.19
N GLY A 65 7.64 16.01 2.83
CA GLY A 65 8.08 16.12 4.22
C GLY A 65 6.92 16.19 5.24
N ARG A 66 5.73 15.70 4.89
CA ARG A 66 4.52 15.75 5.72
C ARG A 66 3.74 14.43 5.59
N PRO A 67 2.91 14.05 6.58
CA PRO A 67 2.02 12.91 6.44
C PRO A 67 1.06 13.10 5.25
N VAL A 68 0.95 12.06 4.41
CA VAL A 68 0.06 12.03 3.24
C VAL A 68 -0.90 10.85 3.38
N ARG A 69 -2.15 11.07 3.01
CA ARG A 69 -3.17 10.04 2.85
C ARG A 69 -3.50 9.91 1.37
N VAL A 70 -3.38 8.69 0.84
CA VAL A 70 -3.82 8.36 -0.52
C VAL A 70 -5.03 7.45 -0.41
N GLN A 71 -6.07 7.76 -1.18
CA GLN A 71 -7.29 6.96 -1.27
C GLN A 71 -7.74 6.97 -2.72
N LEU A 72 -7.96 5.78 -3.30
CA LEU A 72 -8.61 5.66 -4.59
C LEU A 72 -10.10 5.94 -4.46
N MET A 73 -10.65 6.65 -5.45
CA MET A 73 -12.07 6.65 -5.73
C MET A 73 -12.48 5.28 -6.27
N ARG A 74 -13.77 4.94 -6.18
CA ARG A 74 -14.27 3.62 -6.58
C ARG A 74 -13.91 3.29 -8.04
N GLU A 75 -14.02 4.25 -8.93
CA GLU A 75 -13.71 4.08 -10.35
C GLU A 75 -12.22 3.80 -10.57
N GLN A 76 -11.35 4.43 -9.78
CA GLN A 76 -9.91 4.21 -9.84
C GLN A 76 -9.55 2.83 -9.30
N GLU A 77 -10.05 2.45 -8.11
CA GLU A 77 -9.84 1.11 -7.57
C GLU A 77 -10.30 0.05 -8.57
N HIS A 78 -11.50 0.20 -9.15
CA HIS A 78 -12.01 -0.72 -10.14
C HIS A 78 -11.13 -0.82 -11.40
N GLY A 79 -10.53 0.28 -11.83
CA GLY A 79 -9.67 0.32 -13.02
C GLY A 79 -8.27 -0.28 -12.83
N TRP A 80 -7.75 -0.29 -11.59
CA TRP A 80 -6.35 -0.66 -11.32
C TRP A 80 -6.18 -1.90 -10.43
N GLU A 81 -7.22 -2.33 -9.70
CA GLU A 81 -7.14 -3.52 -8.85
C GLU A 81 -7.01 -4.81 -9.69
N PRO A 82 -6.31 -5.83 -9.18
CA PRO A 82 -6.23 -7.11 -9.88
C PRO A 82 -7.61 -7.77 -9.99
N LYS A 83 -7.87 -8.42 -11.12
CA LYS A 83 -9.11 -9.15 -11.39
C LYS A 83 -8.83 -10.64 -11.46
N GLY A 84 -9.87 -11.43 -11.16
CA GLY A 84 -9.83 -12.88 -11.41
C GLY A 84 -9.50 -13.17 -12.87
N THR A 85 -8.75 -14.24 -13.11
CA THR A 85 -8.34 -14.65 -14.45
C THR A 85 -9.57 -14.95 -15.32
N ALA A 86 -9.64 -14.34 -16.50
CA ALA A 86 -10.69 -14.64 -17.48
C ALA A 86 -10.70 -16.14 -17.81
N GLN A 87 -11.89 -16.75 -17.81
CA GLN A 87 -12.09 -18.15 -18.16
C GLN A 87 -12.90 -18.23 -19.46
N LEU A 88 -12.46 -19.06 -20.40
CA LEU A 88 -13.26 -19.48 -21.54
C LEU A 88 -13.93 -20.81 -21.19
N ILE A 89 -15.25 -20.89 -21.37
CA ILE A 89 -16.02 -22.12 -21.22
C ILE A 89 -16.53 -22.49 -22.61
N GLU A 90 -16.21 -23.70 -23.07
CA GLU A 90 -16.73 -24.31 -24.31
C GLU A 90 -17.98 -25.15 -24.04
#